data_AF-A0A7S1QVK6-F1
#
_entry.id   AF-A0A7S1QVK6-F1
#
_cell.length_a   1.000
_cell.length_b   1.000
_cell.length_c   1.000
_cell.angle_alpha   90.00
_cell.angle_beta   90.00
_cell.angle_gamma   90.00
#
_symmetry.space_group_name_H-M   'P 1'
#
loop_
_entity.id
_entity.type
_entity.pdbx_description
1 polymer ?
#
loop_
_entity_poly.entity_id
_entity_poly.type
_entity_poly.pdbx_seq_one_letter_code
_entity_poly.pdbx_strand_id
1 'polypeptide(L)'
;SDAPEATSAEVAAWLAAQPRVQLLRGDVTDRTRVLELLQGCSACLAMHGATRRTQLSDLLPWADETQEPSHAKRVNCEAVVHLIDAARASGTCRRIVRVTGKNEDPWGFFAILINGLASMAKAWNYEGERLLRACEDIDYTIVRPGVMLRGDERLDGATLVLVDNGGDLKTSSIPHRSVAELCVRCLDFPNTARSTLCAMTVKGEDGPDSFEPLLAKVLPDSRPFPGHEMFDQHMLAVRVGGPLLVGLASGLAVGTLSLLRGLLVGR
;
A
#
# COMPACT_ATOMS: atom_id res chain seq x y z
N SER A 1 12.68 -1.58 18.96
CA SER A 1 12.74 -2.51 20.12
C SER A 1 12.46 -3.94 19.68
N ASP A 2 13.26 -4.93 20.10
CA ASP A 2 13.15 -6.37 19.72
C ASP A 2 12.05 -7.15 20.48
N ALA A 3 10.89 -6.52 20.74
CA ALA A 3 9.77 -7.27 21.27
C ALA A 3 9.28 -8.25 20.18
N PRO A 4 9.11 -9.55 20.47
CA PRO A 4 8.57 -10.50 19.50
C PRO A 4 7.17 -10.05 19.08
N GLU A 5 6.92 -10.01 17.77
CA GLU A 5 5.62 -9.66 17.22
C GLU A 5 4.57 -10.67 17.68
N ALA A 6 3.38 -10.16 18.06
CA ALA A 6 2.23 -11.01 18.29
C ALA A 6 1.91 -11.78 17.01
N THR A 7 1.79 -13.10 17.13
CA THR A 7 1.35 -13.98 16.05
C THR A 7 -0.08 -13.64 15.63
N SER A 8 -0.47 -13.99 14.41
CA SER A 8 -1.86 -13.81 13.95
C SER A 8 -2.87 -14.52 14.86
N ALA A 9 -2.48 -15.60 15.53
CA ALA A 9 -3.32 -16.30 16.51
C ALA A 9 -3.51 -15.50 17.80
N GLU A 10 -2.44 -14.89 18.32
CA GLU A 10 -2.51 -14.01 19.50
C GLU A 10 -3.33 -12.76 19.22
N VAL A 11 -3.14 -12.14 18.05
CA VAL A 11 -3.96 -10.99 17.61
C VAL A 11 -5.43 -11.38 17.48
N ALA A 12 -5.72 -12.54 16.86
CA ALA A 12 -7.09 -13.04 16.74
C ALA A 12 -7.74 -13.30 18.10
N ALA A 13 -7.01 -13.92 19.04
CA ALA A 13 -7.49 -14.16 20.40
C ALA A 13 -7.76 -12.86 21.15
N TRP A 14 -6.86 -11.88 21.02
CA TRP A 14 -7.03 -10.55 21.63
C TRP A 14 -8.25 -9.82 21.07
N LEU A 15 -8.44 -9.83 19.74
CA LEU A 15 -9.61 -9.23 19.07
C LEU A 15 -10.92 -9.89 19.49
N ALA A 16 -10.94 -11.22 19.58
CA ALA A 16 -12.12 -11.98 20.00
C ALA A 16 -12.52 -11.68 21.46
N ALA A 17 -11.59 -11.20 22.28
CA ALA A 17 -11.85 -10.78 23.66
C ALA A 17 -12.33 -9.32 23.78
N GLN A 18 -12.25 -8.51 22.72
CA GLN A 18 -12.64 -7.10 22.80
C GLN A 18 -14.17 -6.94 22.71
N PRO A 19 -14.78 -6.13 23.59
CA PRO A 19 -16.20 -5.82 23.48
C PRO A 19 -16.45 -5.05 22.18
N ARG A 20 -17.54 -5.38 21.48
CA ARG A 20 -17.96 -4.74 20.21
C ARG A 20 -17.04 -4.98 19.01
N VAL A 21 -16.13 -5.96 19.10
CA VAL A 21 -15.35 -6.44 17.96
C VAL A 21 -15.88 -7.81 17.54
N GLN A 22 -16.11 -7.99 16.24
CA GLN A 22 -16.45 -9.28 15.67
C GLN A 22 -15.33 -9.71 14.73
N LEU A 23 -14.67 -10.83 15.04
CA LEU A 23 -13.66 -11.41 14.17
C LEU A 23 -14.31 -12.41 13.22
N LEU A 24 -14.17 -12.18 11.92
CA LEU A 24 -14.75 -13.01 10.87
C LEU A 24 -13.65 -13.49 9.92
N ARG A 25 -13.76 -14.75 9.47
CA ARG A 25 -12.88 -15.30 8.43
C ARG A 25 -13.43 -14.96 7.05
N GLY A 26 -12.55 -14.52 6.16
CA GLY A 26 -12.84 -14.24 4.76
C GLY A 26 -11.57 -14.10 3.93
N ASP A 27 -11.76 -14.01 2.62
CA ASP A 27 -10.71 -13.73 1.62
C ASP A 27 -11.24 -12.60 0.74
N VAL A 28 -10.44 -11.54 0.55
CA VAL A 28 -10.86 -10.37 -0.24
C VAL A 28 -11.03 -10.70 -1.73
N THR A 29 -10.44 -11.80 -2.18
CA THR A 29 -10.60 -12.31 -3.55
C THR A 29 -11.85 -13.18 -3.74
N ASP A 30 -12.55 -13.52 -2.66
CA ASP A 30 -13.88 -14.14 -2.70
C ASP A 30 -14.96 -13.07 -2.67
N ARG A 31 -15.51 -12.77 -3.85
CA ARG A 31 -16.53 -11.74 -4.04
C ARG A 31 -17.77 -11.97 -3.17
N THR A 32 -18.28 -13.19 -3.11
CA THR A 32 -19.50 -13.53 -2.36
C THR A 32 -19.26 -13.29 -0.88
N ARG A 33 -18.10 -13.71 -0.39
CA ARG A 33 -17.76 -13.52 1.03
C ARG A 33 -17.59 -12.05 1.38
N VAL A 34 -16.96 -11.25 0.53
CA VAL A 34 -16.82 -9.79 0.74
C VAL A 34 -18.20 -9.11 0.77
N LEU A 35 -19.12 -9.49 -0.12
CA LEU A 35 -20.49 -8.99 -0.14
C LEU A 35 -21.22 -9.23 1.19
N GLU A 36 -21.12 -10.45 1.72
CA GLU A 36 -21.72 -10.80 3.02
C GLU A 36 -21.10 -9.99 4.17
N LEU A 37 -19.77 -9.89 4.20
CA LEU A 37 -19.04 -9.30 5.33
C LEU A 37 -19.19 -7.77 5.45
N LEU A 38 -19.53 -7.07 4.36
CA LEU A 38 -19.74 -5.63 4.37
C LEU A 38 -21.20 -5.22 4.66
N GLN A 39 -22.11 -6.17 4.83
CA GLN A 39 -23.51 -5.86 5.14
C GLN A 39 -23.65 -5.11 6.47
N GLY A 40 -24.33 -3.97 6.45
CA GLY A 40 -24.57 -3.15 7.64
C GLY A 40 -23.38 -2.32 8.11
N CYS A 41 -22.22 -2.40 7.43
CA CYS A 41 -21.09 -1.52 7.69
C CYS A 41 -21.36 -0.11 7.15
N SER A 42 -20.94 0.94 7.86
CA SER A 42 -21.00 2.33 7.37
C SER A 42 -19.75 2.75 6.58
N ALA A 43 -18.62 2.12 6.89
CA ALA A 43 -17.34 2.35 6.25
C ALA A 43 -16.51 1.06 6.21
N CYS A 44 -15.55 1.00 5.28
CA CYS A 44 -14.60 -0.10 5.13
C CYS A 44 -13.16 0.43 5.19
N LEU A 45 -12.33 -0.17 6.05
CA LEU A 45 -10.89 0.05 6.09
C LEU A 45 -10.19 -1.08 5.31
N ALA A 46 -9.83 -0.83 4.06
CA ALA A 46 -9.18 -1.77 3.16
C ALA A 46 -7.65 -1.77 3.34
N MET A 47 -7.17 -2.64 4.25
CA MET A 47 -5.76 -2.74 4.65
C MET A 47 -5.05 -3.99 4.09
N HIS A 48 -5.62 -4.60 3.05
CA HIS A 48 -5.07 -5.79 2.41
C HIS A 48 -3.98 -5.42 1.39
N GLY A 49 -3.05 -6.34 1.16
CA GLY A 49 -2.02 -6.21 0.13
C GLY A 49 -1.41 -7.57 -0.20
N ALA A 50 -1.07 -7.77 -1.47
CA ALA A 50 -0.40 -8.99 -1.91
C ALA A 50 0.98 -9.12 -1.26
N THR A 51 1.29 -10.30 -0.73
CA THR A 51 2.60 -10.62 -0.14
C THR A 51 3.40 -11.61 -1.00
N ARG A 52 2.81 -12.10 -2.08
CA ARG A 52 3.42 -13.01 -3.05
C ARG A 52 4.60 -12.35 -3.75
N ARG A 53 5.68 -13.11 -3.94
CA ARG A 53 6.84 -12.70 -4.76
C ARG A 53 6.60 -13.00 -6.23
N THR A 54 7.28 -12.25 -7.10
CA THR A 54 7.29 -12.53 -8.54
C THR A 54 7.77 -13.95 -8.82
N GLN A 55 6.99 -14.67 -9.62
CA GLN A 55 7.38 -15.96 -10.18
C GLN A 55 7.84 -15.76 -11.62
N LEU A 56 8.68 -16.67 -12.14
CA LEU A 56 9.17 -16.59 -13.52
C LEU A 56 8.04 -16.59 -14.55
N SER A 57 6.94 -17.29 -14.24
CA SER A 57 5.73 -17.31 -15.05
C SER A 57 5.13 -15.92 -15.25
N ASP A 58 5.23 -15.02 -14.27
CA ASP A 58 4.66 -13.67 -14.33
C ASP A 58 5.36 -12.78 -15.38
N LEU A 59 6.57 -13.15 -15.79
CA LEU A 59 7.38 -12.39 -16.76
C LEU A 59 7.11 -12.83 -18.20
N LEU A 60 6.35 -13.91 -18.40
CA LEU A 60 6.04 -14.44 -19.72
C LEU A 60 4.90 -13.61 -20.36
N PRO A 61 4.94 -13.36 -21.69
CA PRO A 61 3.88 -12.59 -22.37
C PRO A 61 2.47 -13.17 -22.29
N TRP A 62 2.36 -14.47 -21.98
CA TRP A 62 1.11 -15.22 -21.86
C TRP A 62 0.75 -15.53 -20.40
N ALA A 63 1.40 -14.87 -19.43
CA ALA A 63 1.03 -15.00 -18.03
C ALA A 63 -0.43 -14.57 -17.85
N ASP A 64 -1.21 -15.42 -17.18
CA ASP A 64 -2.56 -15.06 -16.75
C ASP A 64 -2.51 -14.75 -15.26
N GLU A 65 -2.53 -13.46 -14.94
CA GLU A 65 -2.40 -12.96 -13.57
C GLU A 65 -3.62 -13.25 -12.68
N THR A 66 -4.68 -13.85 -13.25
CA THR A 66 -5.94 -14.15 -12.56
C THR A 66 -6.01 -15.58 -12.01
N GLN A 67 -5.14 -16.47 -12.49
CA GLN A 67 -5.17 -17.89 -12.11
C GLN A 67 -4.77 -18.12 -10.65
N GLU A 68 -3.86 -17.31 -10.12
CA GLU A 68 -3.36 -17.49 -8.77
C GLU A 68 -4.03 -16.53 -7.77
N PRO A 69 -4.67 -17.05 -6.71
CA PRO A 69 -5.34 -16.24 -5.71
C PRO A 69 -4.51 -15.15 -5.04
N SER A 70 -3.24 -15.46 -4.80
CA SER A 70 -2.32 -14.57 -4.09
C SER A 70 -1.66 -13.53 -5.02
N HIS A 71 -1.92 -13.58 -6.33
CA HIS A 71 -1.34 -12.66 -7.29
C HIS A 71 -1.79 -11.22 -7.04
N ALA A 72 -0.90 -10.25 -7.27
CA ALA A 72 -1.16 -8.88 -6.91
C ALA A 72 -2.30 -8.22 -7.69
N LYS A 73 -2.57 -8.67 -8.92
CA LYS A 73 -3.78 -8.28 -9.66
C LYS A 73 -5.05 -8.60 -8.86
N ARG A 74 -5.18 -9.84 -8.37
CA ARG A 74 -6.37 -10.26 -7.63
C ARG A 74 -6.50 -9.52 -6.31
N VAL A 75 -5.42 -9.46 -5.54
CA VAL A 75 -5.44 -8.91 -4.19
C VAL A 75 -5.43 -7.38 -4.18
N ASN A 76 -4.69 -6.72 -5.06
CA ASN A 76 -4.56 -5.26 -5.03
C ASN A 76 -5.54 -4.54 -5.96
N CYS A 77 -6.08 -5.20 -7.00
CA CYS A 77 -6.97 -4.57 -7.98
C CYS A 77 -8.39 -5.17 -7.97
N GLU A 78 -8.56 -6.47 -8.25
CA GLU A 78 -9.90 -7.08 -8.37
C GLU A 78 -10.64 -7.09 -7.04
N ALA A 79 -9.93 -7.32 -5.93
CA ALA A 79 -10.43 -7.15 -4.58
C ALA A 79 -11.09 -5.78 -4.34
N VAL A 80 -10.61 -4.72 -4.97
CA VAL A 80 -11.20 -3.38 -4.84
C VAL A 80 -12.57 -3.33 -5.51
N VAL A 81 -12.72 -3.98 -6.66
CA VAL A 81 -14.02 -4.13 -7.32
C VAL A 81 -14.98 -4.89 -6.40
N HIS A 82 -14.54 -5.96 -5.74
CA HIS A 82 -15.37 -6.66 -4.77
C HIS A 82 -15.82 -5.77 -3.61
N LEU A 83 -14.91 -4.96 -3.06
CA LEU A 83 -15.23 -4.01 -1.98
C LEU A 83 -16.20 -2.92 -2.43
N ILE A 84 -16.03 -2.39 -3.64
CA ILE A 84 -16.92 -1.40 -4.26
C ILE A 84 -18.32 -2.01 -4.44
N ASP A 85 -18.40 -3.19 -5.04
CA ASP A 85 -19.68 -3.88 -5.28
C ASP A 85 -20.38 -4.22 -3.96
N ALA A 86 -19.62 -4.64 -2.95
CA ALA A 86 -20.14 -4.91 -1.63
C ALA A 86 -20.60 -3.66 -0.88
N ALA A 87 -19.86 -2.56 -1.00
CA ALA A 87 -20.28 -1.29 -0.44
C ALA A 87 -21.60 -0.82 -1.07
N ARG A 88 -21.74 -0.90 -2.40
CA ARG A 88 -22.99 -0.61 -3.12
C ARG A 88 -24.13 -1.51 -2.66
N ALA A 89 -23.91 -2.82 -2.65
CA ALA A 89 -24.94 -3.80 -2.27
C ALA A 89 -25.39 -3.64 -0.82
N SER A 90 -24.51 -3.20 0.08
CA SER A 90 -24.85 -2.98 1.49
C SER A 90 -25.84 -1.82 1.70
N GLY A 91 -25.90 -0.86 0.76
CA GLY A 91 -26.66 0.40 0.86
C GLY A 91 -26.22 1.37 1.97
N THR A 92 -25.36 0.90 2.89
CA THR A 92 -24.97 1.56 4.14
C THR A 92 -23.51 1.94 4.16
N CYS A 93 -22.64 1.17 3.50
CA CYS A 93 -21.21 1.45 3.42
C CYS A 93 -20.97 2.53 2.37
N ARG A 94 -20.68 3.75 2.81
CA ARG A 94 -20.52 4.93 1.94
C ARG A 94 -19.07 5.38 1.79
N ARG A 95 -18.15 4.80 2.56
CA ARG A 95 -16.76 5.22 2.62
C ARG A 95 -15.78 4.06 2.65
N ILE A 96 -14.79 4.10 1.77
CA ILE A 96 -13.67 3.16 1.74
C ILE A 96 -12.37 3.92 2.02
N VAL A 97 -11.71 3.61 3.13
CA VAL A 97 -10.34 4.08 3.40
C VAL A 97 -9.39 2.97 2.99
N ARG A 98 -8.40 3.26 2.16
CA ARG A 98 -7.50 2.26 1.58
C ARG A 98 -6.04 2.67 1.80
N VAL A 99 -5.22 1.73 2.25
CA VAL A 99 -3.75 1.93 2.27
C VAL A 99 -3.13 1.38 0.99
N THR A 100 -2.29 2.18 0.35
CA THR A 100 -1.52 1.79 -0.84
C THR A 100 -0.05 2.17 -0.66
N GLY A 101 0.77 2.12 -1.71
CA GLY A 101 2.19 2.45 -1.64
C GLY A 101 2.52 3.79 -2.30
N LYS A 102 3.34 4.62 -1.65
CA LYS A 102 3.90 5.84 -2.25
C LYS A 102 4.67 5.58 -3.54
N ASN A 103 4.57 6.51 -4.51
CA ASN A 103 5.47 6.80 -5.64
C ASN A 103 4.77 6.64 -7.01
N GLU A 104 4.50 7.73 -7.70
CA GLU A 104 3.84 7.70 -9.02
C GLU A 104 4.82 7.46 -10.17
N ASP A 105 6.13 7.64 -9.95
CA ASP A 105 7.13 7.53 -11.01
C ASP A 105 7.40 6.06 -11.36
N PRO A 106 7.05 5.61 -12.59
CA PRO A 106 7.28 4.24 -13.03
C PRO A 106 8.76 3.90 -13.19
N TRP A 107 9.59 4.90 -13.50
CA TRP A 107 11.01 4.74 -13.78
C TRP A 107 11.87 4.90 -12.52
N GLY A 108 11.26 5.25 -11.40
CA GLY A 108 11.94 5.33 -10.11
C GLY A 108 12.51 3.97 -9.70
N PHE A 109 13.74 3.97 -9.20
CA PHE A 109 14.45 2.75 -8.77
C PHE A 109 13.61 1.82 -7.89
N PHE A 110 12.96 2.36 -6.85
CA PHE A 110 12.12 1.58 -5.95
C PHE A 110 10.84 1.05 -6.62
N ALA A 111 10.28 1.78 -7.60
CA ALA A 111 9.10 1.32 -8.32
C ALA A 111 9.44 0.10 -9.20
N ILE A 112 10.55 0.17 -9.95
CA ILE A 112 11.06 -0.94 -10.75
C ILE A 112 11.38 -2.14 -9.86
N LEU A 113 12.09 -1.92 -8.75
CA LEU A 113 12.47 -3.00 -7.82
C LEU A 113 11.25 -3.69 -7.20
N ILE A 114 10.31 -2.93 -6.64
CA ILE A 114 9.12 -3.48 -5.97
C ILE A 114 8.24 -4.21 -6.99
N ASN A 115 7.94 -3.59 -8.14
CA ASN A 115 7.13 -4.25 -9.16
C ASN A 115 7.80 -5.51 -9.72
N GLY A 116 9.12 -5.47 -9.92
CA GLY A 116 9.89 -6.63 -10.39
C GLY A 116 9.94 -7.78 -9.38
N LEU A 117 9.91 -7.51 -8.07
CA LEU A 117 9.99 -8.52 -7.01
C LEU A 117 8.65 -8.96 -6.43
N ALA A 118 7.59 -8.18 -6.62
CA ALA A 118 6.27 -8.40 -6.03
C ALA A 118 5.15 -8.42 -7.07
N SER A 119 5.36 -9.05 -8.23
CA SER A 119 4.33 -9.31 -9.25
C SER A 119 3.54 -8.07 -9.67
N MET A 120 4.26 -6.98 -9.96
CA MET A 120 3.66 -5.69 -10.32
C MET A 120 2.73 -5.13 -9.23
N ALA A 121 2.94 -5.48 -7.95
CA ALA A 121 2.03 -5.13 -6.85
C ALA A 121 1.75 -3.63 -6.72
N LYS A 122 2.74 -2.80 -7.02
CA LYS A 122 2.57 -1.36 -6.99
C LYS A 122 1.69 -0.90 -8.15
N ALA A 123 1.95 -1.36 -9.37
CA ALA A 123 1.12 -1.03 -10.54
C ALA A 123 -0.35 -1.48 -10.35
N TRP A 124 -0.58 -2.68 -9.82
CA TRP A 124 -1.93 -3.16 -9.51
C TRP A 124 -2.61 -2.39 -8.37
N ASN A 125 -1.85 -1.86 -7.41
CA ASN A 125 -2.41 -0.95 -6.41
C ASN A 125 -2.89 0.36 -7.03
N TYR A 126 -2.12 0.94 -7.97
CA TYR A 126 -2.53 2.13 -8.72
C TYR A 126 -3.81 1.89 -9.53
N GLU A 127 -3.93 0.73 -10.17
CA GLU A 127 -5.14 0.38 -10.90
C GLU A 127 -6.34 0.22 -9.96
N GLY A 128 -6.14 -0.39 -8.78
CA GLY A 128 -7.16 -0.44 -7.73
C GLY A 128 -7.58 0.95 -7.25
N GLU A 129 -6.65 1.89 -7.07
CA GLU A 129 -6.97 3.29 -6.76
C GLU A 129 -7.80 3.93 -7.86
N ARG A 130 -7.42 3.74 -9.13
CA ARG A 130 -8.14 4.29 -10.28
C ARG A 130 -9.61 3.85 -10.29
N LEU A 131 -9.85 2.56 -10.06
CA LEU A 131 -11.21 2.00 -10.00
C LEU A 131 -12.02 2.59 -8.85
N LEU A 132 -11.42 2.76 -7.67
CA LEU A 132 -12.08 3.36 -6.51
C LEU A 132 -12.39 4.84 -6.74
N ARG A 133 -11.46 5.59 -7.31
CA ARG A 133 -11.63 7.02 -7.63
C ARG A 133 -12.74 7.28 -8.65
N ALA A 134 -12.92 6.36 -9.59
CA ALA A 134 -13.94 6.47 -10.64
C ALA A 134 -15.38 6.30 -10.12
N CYS A 135 -15.57 5.84 -8.89
CA CYS A 135 -16.91 5.70 -8.32
C CYS A 135 -17.47 7.07 -7.94
N GLU A 136 -18.71 7.41 -8.32
CA GLU A 136 -19.36 8.68 -7.91
C GLU A 136 -20.15 8.55 -6.60
N ASP A 137 -20.48 7.31 -6.23
CA ASP A 137 -21.43 6.95 -5.18
C ASP A 137 -20.79 6.42 -3.88
N ILE A 138 -19.47 6.22 -3.89
CA ILE A 138 -18.68 5.76 -2.75
C ILE A 138 -17.52 6.72 -2.51
N ASP A 139 -17.48 7.33 -1.33
CA ASP A 139 -16.35 8.15 -0.93
C ASP A 139 -15.11 7.30 -0.66
N TYR A 140 -13.95 7.86 -0.97
CA TYR A 140 -12.67 7.23 -0.68
C TYR A 140 -11.76 8.14 0.13
N THR A 141 -10.84 7.50 0.86
CA THR A 141 -9.59 8.11 1.31
C THR A 141 -8.47 7.14 1.02
N ILE A 142 -7.52 7.56 0.19
CA ILE A 142 -6.35 6.74 -0.12
C ILE A 142 -5.19 7.23 0.72
N VAL A 143 -4.55 6.33 1.47
CA VAL A 143 -3.40 6.62 2.33
C VAL A 143 -2.16 5.99 1.73
N ARG A 144 -1.17 6.81 1.38
CA ARG A 144 0.15 6.45 0.84
C ARG A 144 1.21 6.74 1.90
N PRO A 145 1.47 5.81 2.84
CA PRO A 145 2.46 6.01 3.87
C PRO A 145 3.88 5.94 3.31
N GLY A 146 4.82 6.41 4.13
CA GLY A 146 6.25 6.14 3.99
C GLY A 146 6.63 4.69 4.23
N VAL A 147 7.93 4.48 4.44
CA VAL A 147 8.45 3.16 4.83
C VAL A 147 7.90 2.83 6.20
N MET A 148 7.00 1.86 6.25
CA MET A 148 6.34 1.52 7.51
C MET A 148 7.31 0.81 8.45
N LEU A 149 7.49 1.36 9.65
CA LEU A 149 8.32 0.78 10.69
C LEU A 149 7.49 -0.11 11.59
N ARG A 150 8.12 -1.23 11.97
CA ARG A 150 7.57 -2.17 12.94
C ARG A 150 7.76 -1.61 14.35
N GLY A 151 6.86 -2.02 15.25
CA GLY A 151 6.87 -1.61 16.65
C GLY A 151 6.06 -0.35 16.92
N ASP A 152 5.89 -0.07 18.20
CA ASP A 152 5.11 1.06 18.73
C ASP A 152 5.99 2.30 18.97
N GLU A 153 7.07 2.40 18.18
CA GLU A 153 8.08 3.46 18.30
C GLU A 153 7.37 4.81 18.30
N ARG A 154 7.54 5.53 19.42
CA ARG A 154 7.08 6.90 19.53
C ARG A 154 7.83 7.73 18.50
N LEU A 155 7.27 8.87 18.15
CA LEU A 155 7.88 9.84 17.23
C LEU A 155 9.07 10.54 17.91
N ASP A 156 10.03 9.79 18.45
CA ASP A 156 11.14 10.31 19.26
C ASP A 156 11.96 11.34 18.45
N GLY A 157 11.70 12.63 18.67
CA GLY A 157 12.30 13.74 17.92
C GLY A 157 11.82 13.84 16.46
N ALA A 158 10.69 13.23 16.13
CA ALA A 158 10.05 13.29 14.83
C ALA A 158 8.63 13.84 14.94
N THR A 159 8.11 14.39 13.84
CA THR A 159 6.76 14.94 13.76
C THR A 159 6.04 14.39 12.54
N LEU A 160 4.71 14.36 12.60
CA LEU A 160 3.89 13.86 11.51
C LEU A 160 3.77 14.92 10.41
N VAL A 161 3.84 14.47 9.16
CA VAL A 161 3.57 15.31 7.99
C VAL A 161 2.59 14.60 7.10
N LEU A 162 1.63 15.37 6.60
CA LEU A 162 0.56 14.92 5.71
C LEU A 162 0.44 15.92 4.57
N VAL A 163 0.35 15.42 3.35
CA VAL A 163 -0.06 16.21 2.18
C VAL A 163 -1.24 15.52 1.52
N ASP A 164 -2.16 16.31 0.99
CA ASP A 164 -3.37 15.83 0.30
C ASP A 164 -3.21 15.91 -1.22
N ASN A 165 -4.30 15.70 -1.96
CA ASN A 165 -4.39 15.83 -3.42
C ASN A 165 -3.36 14.99 -4.19
N GLY A 166 -2.94 13.85 -3.61
CA GLY A 166 -1.89 13.01 -4.18
C GLY A 166 -0.50 13.67 -4.22
N GLY A 167 -0.28 14.71 -3.40
CA GLY A 167 1.00 15.37 -3.25
C GLY A 167 2.12 14.42 -2.82
N ASP A 168 3.36 14.79 -3.13
CA ASP A 168 4.54 13.99 -2.80
C ASP A 168 5.33 14.59 -1.64
N LEU A 169 5.75 13.74 -0.71
CA LEU A 169 6.65 14.07 0.39
C LEU A 169 7.95 13.31 0.20
N LYS A 170 9.11 13.88 0.56
CA LYS A 170 10.36 13.11 0.55
C LYS A 170 10.19 11.82 1.36
N THR A 171 10.58 10.67 0.78
CA THR A 171 10.38 9.36 1.42
C THR A 171 11.10 9.32 2.77
N SER A 172 10.35 9.07 3.83
CA SER A 172 10.86 8.76 5.16
C SER A 172 10.06 7.60 5.75
N SER A 173 10.41 7.23 6.98
CA SER A 173 9.70 6.21 7.72
C SER A 173 8.42 6.73 8.36
N ILE A 174 7.49 5.83 8.69
CA ILE A 174 6.33 6.13 9.53
C ILE A 174 5.95 4.88 10.35
N PRO A 175 5.65 4.99 11.65
CA PRO A 175 5.21 3.83 12.44
C PRO A 175 3.87 3.25 11.97
N HIS A 176 3.69 1.92 12.06
CA HIS A 176 2.40 1.27 11.75
C HIS A 176 1.23 1.86 12.55
N ARG A 177 1.45 2.18 13.83
CA ARG A 177 0.40 2.77 14.67
C ARG A 177 -0.10 4.09 14.09
N SER A 178 0.81 4.93 13.58
CA SER A 178 0.45 6.25 13.03
C SER A 178 -0.39 6.08 11.78
N VAL A 179 -0.05 5.10 10.92
CA VAL A 179 -0.84 4.80 9.72
C VAL A 179 -2.22 4.25 10.09
N ALA A 180 -2.31 3.36 11.08
CA ALA A 180 -3.57 2.83 11.58
C ALA A 180 -4.46 3.93 12.17
N GLU A 181 -3.88 4.80 13.01
CA GLU A 181 -4.55 5.97 13.57
C GLU A 181 -5.06 6.90 12.47
N LEU A 182 -4.22 7.23 11.48
CA LEU A 182 -4.62 8.04 10.32
C LEU A 182 -5.84 7.43 9.61
N CYS A 183 -5.82 6.12 9.33
CA CYS A 183 -6.93 5.46 8.64
C CYS A 183 -8.25 5.54 9.40
N VAL A 184 -8.22 5.41 10.73
CA VAL A 184 -9.41 5.54 11.57
C VAL A 184 -9.85 7.01 11.65
N ARG A 185 -8.91 7.92 11.93
CA ARG A 185 -9.20 9.36 12.09
C ARG A 185 -9.79 9.98 10.84
N CYS A 186 -9.42 9.54 9.64
CA CYS A 186 -10.06 10.01 8.40
C CYS A 186 -11.58 9.77 8.35
N LEU A 187 -12.15 8.88 9.17
CA LEU A 187 -13.60 8.70 9.26
C LEU A 187 -14.28 9.82 10.08
N ASP A 188 -13.55 10.46 11.01
CA ASP A 188 -14.05 11.55 11.85
C ASP A 188 -14.03 12.91 11.13
N PHE A 189 -13.38 12.99 9.97
CA PHE A 189 -13.16 14.23 9.20
C PHE A 189 -13.82 14.13 7.82
N PRO A 190 -15.06 14.62 7.64
CA PRO A 190 -15.79 14.53 6.37
C PRO A 190 -15.05 15.17 5.18
N ASN A 191 -14.26 16.21 5.42
CA ASN A 191 -13.46 16.89 4.39
C ASN A 191 -12.36 16.00 3.77
N THR A 192 -12.00 14.90 4.44
CA THR A 192 -11.05 13.92 3.89
C THR A 192 -11.71 13.00 2.87
N ALA A 193 -12.99 13.18 2.55
CA ALA A 193 -13.65 12.47 1.47
C ALA A 193 -13.07 12.84 0.11
N ARG A 194 -12.95 11.82 -0.74
CA ARG A 194 -12.40 11.94 -2.08
C ARG A 194 -10.97 12.48 -2.06
N SER A 195 -10.17 12.08 -1.09
CA SER A 195 -8.80 12.58 -0.93
C SER A 195 -7.74 11.48 -0.98
N THR A 196 -6.54 11.87 -1.35
CA THR A 196 -5.34 11.04 -1.34
C THR A 196 -4.26 11.68 -0.51
N LEU A 197 -3.88 10.97 0.54
CA LEU A 197 -3.00 11.42 1.58
C LEU A 197 -1.64 10.75 1.44
N CYS A 198 -0.56 11.53 1.40
CA CYS A 198 0.79 11.03 1.57
C CYS A 198 1.26 11.37 2.99
N ALA A 199 1.61 10.34 3.77
CA ALA A 199 1.85 10.44 5.21
C ALA A 199 3.25 9.95 5.58
N MET A 200 3.99 10.77 6.33
CA MET A 200 5.40 10.59 6.64
C MET A 200 5.73 11.06 8.05
N THR A 201 6.95 10.77 8.50
CA THR A 201 7.58 11.50 9.62
C THR A 201 8.73 12.36 9.14
N VAL A 202 8.95 13.50 9.78
CA VAL A 202 10.15 14.34 9.56
C VAL A 202 10.87 14.55 10.88
N LYS A 203 12.20 14.62 10.84
CA LYS A 203 12.99 14.98 12.04
C LYS A 203 12.78 16.46 12.35
N GLY A 204 12.50 16.76 13.60
CA GLY A 204 12.27 18.13 14.07
C GLY A 204 11.19 18.15 15.16
N GLU A 205 11.32 19.09 16.08
CA GLU A 205 10.40 19.25 17.24
C GLU A 205 9.20 20.17 16.92
N ASP A 206 9.25 20.93 15.82
CA ASP A 206 8.27 21.96 15.46
C ASP A 206 7.17 21.45 14.51
N GLY A 207 6.48 20.38 14.89
CA GLY A 207 5.41 19.79 14.07
C GLY A 207 4.37 19.07 14.93
N PRO A 208 3.23 18.68 14.34
CA PRO A 208 2.18 18.03 15.09
C PRO A 208 2.60 16.60 15.49
N ASP A 209 2.21 16.21 16.69
CA ASP A 209 2.35 14.86 17.24
C ASP A 209 1.14 13.97 16.90
N SER A 210 0.08 14.56 16.33
CA SER A 210 -1.16 13.89 15.96
C SER A 210 -1.66 14.31 14.56
N PHE A 211 -2.53 13.51 13.95
CA PHE A 211 -3.04 13.80 12.60
C PHE A 211 -4.20 14.79 12.57
N GLU A 212 -4.92 15.01 13.67
CA GLU A 212 -6.09 15.89 13.75
C GLU A 212 -5.87 17.30 13.17
N PRO A 213 -4.83 18.07 13.55
CA PRO A 213 -4.59 19.40 12.98
C PRO A 213 -4.21 19.38 11.50
N LEU A 214 -3.72 18.24 10.99
CA LEU A 214 -3.41 18.04 9.58
C LEU A 214 -4.67 17.66 8.79
N LEU A 215 -5.47 16.74 9.32
CA LEU A 215 -6.73 16.27 8.71
C LEU A 215 -7.76 17.39 8.58
N ALA A 216 -7.79 18.33 9.52
CA ALA A 216 -8.64 19.51 9.46
C ALA A 216 -8.39 20.39 8.22
N LYS A 217 -7.23 20.26 7.57
CA LYS A 217 -6.80 21.07 6.42
C LYS A 217 -6.89 20.33 5.09
N VAL A 218 -7.21 19.03 5.11
CA VAL A 218 -7.26 18.20 3.91
C VAL A 218 -8.31 18.69 2.94
N LEU A 219 -7.92 18.79 1.68
CA LEU A 219 -8.78 19.06 0.54
C LEU A 219 -9.03 17.78 -0.27
N PRO A 220 -10.21 17.65 -0.91
CA PRO A 220 -10.46 16.62 -1.89
C PRO A 220 -9.47 16.68 -3.06
N ASP A 221 -9.27 15.53 -3.69
CA ASP A 221 -8.45 15.40 -4.88
C ASP A 221 -9.08 16.22 -6.02
N SER A 222 -8.25 17.09 -6.60
CA SER A 222 -8.57 17.91 -7.77
C SER A 222 -7.63 17.62 -8.94
N ARG A 223 -6.50 16.95 -8.69
CA ARG A 223 -5.55 16.53 -9.72
C ARG A 223 -6.15 15.39 -10.58
N PRO A 224 -6.02 15.45 -11.92
CA PRO A 224 -6.33 14.30 -12.76
C PRO A 224 -5.50 13.09 -12.37
N PHE A 225 -6.16 11.96 -12.13
CA PHE A 225 -5.48 10.71 -11.86
C PHE A 225 -5.08 10.03 -13.18
N PRO A 226 -3.87 9.48 -13.29
CA PRO A 226 -3.45 8.72 -14.47
C PRO A 226 -4.42 7.57 -14.76
N GLY A 227 -4.65 7.31 -16.05
CA GLY A 227 -5.43 6.18 -16.51
C GLY A 227 -4.62 4.87 -16.51
N HIS A 228 -5.10 3.90 -17.28
CA HIS A 228 -4.48 2.58 -17.40
C HIS A 228 -3.04 2.64 -17.96
N GLU A 229 -2.70 3.70 -18.70
CA GLU A 229 -1.35 3.91 -19.24
C GLU A 229 -0.26 3.93 -18.17
N MET A 230 -0.59 4.25 -16.91
CA MET A 230 0.37 4.19 -15.80
C MET A 230 0.80 2.74 -15.51
N PHE A 231 -0.11 1.79 -15.65
CA PHE A 231 0.20 0.37 -15.53
C PHE A 231 1.18 -0.06 -16.63
N ASP A 232 0.89 0.32 -17.88
CA ASP A 232 1.75 0.03 -19.03
C ASP A 232 3.16 0.61 -18.86
N GLN A 233 3.26 1.83 -18.32
CA GLN A 233 4.55 2.45 -18.01
C GLN A 233 5.32 1.70 -16.92
N HIS A 234 4.66 1.24 -15.86
CA HIS A 234 5.31 0.42 -14.84
C HIS A 234 5.79 -0.92 -15.43
N MET A 235 4.98 -1.57 -16.26
CA MET A 235 5.35 -2.82 -16.93
C MET A 235 6.55 -2.62 -17.84
N LEU A 236 6.54 -1.55 -18.64
CA LEU A 236 7.65 -1.18 -19.51
C LEU A 236 8.92 -0.91 -18.70
N ALA A 237 8.82 -0.14 -17.60
CA ALA A 237 9.96 0.18 -16.75
C ALA A 237 10.57 -1.07 -16.10
N VAL A 238 9.77 -2.07 -15.70
CA VAL A 238 10.30 -3.36 -15.20
C VAL A 238 10.97 -4.16 -16.31
N ARG A 239 10.36 -4.24 -17.49
CA ARG A 239 10.93 -4.99 -18.63
C ARG A 239 12.23 -4.39 -19.14
N VAL A 240 12.34 -3.07 -19.18
CA VAL A 240 13.53 -2.35 -19.68
C VAL A 240 14.56 -2.12 -18.58
N GLY A 241 14.13 -1.60 -17.43
CA GLY A 241 15.02 -1.26 -16.32
C GLY A 241 15.42 -2.44 -15.44
N GLY A 242 14.59 -3.47 -15.32
CA GLY A 242 14.88 -4.67 -14.53
C GLY A 242 16.16 -5.38 -14.95
N PRO A 243 16.35 -5.73 -16.24
CA PRO A 243 17.60 -6.33 -16.72
C PRO A 243 18.84 -5.47 -16.46
N LEU A 244 18.72 -4.13 -16.59
CA LEU A 244 19.82 -3.20 -16.29
C LEU A 244 20.23 -3.27 -14.82
N LEU A 245 19.26 -3.30 -13.89
CA LEU A 245 19.53 -3.43 -12.46
C LEU A 245 20.20 -4.77 -12.11
N VAL A 246 19.74 -5.87 -12.72
CA VAL A 246 20.35 -7.19 -12.53
C VAL A 246 21.78 -7.23 -13.08
N GLY A 247 22.01 -6.63 -14.25
CA GLY A 247 23.32 -6.52 -14.87
C GLY A 247 24.31 -5.74 -13.99
N LEU A 248 23.88 -4.59 -13.45
CA LEU A 248 24.69 -3.78 -12.52
C LEU A 248 25.02 -4.54 -11.23
N ALA A 249 24.04 -5.20 -10.61
CA ALA A 249 24.25 -5.99 -9.39
C ALA A 249 25.22 -7.16 -9.63
N SER A 250 25.08 -7.85 -10.76
CA SER A 250 25.96 -8.95 -11.16
C SER A 250 27.39 -8.48 -11.43
N GLY A 251 27.54 -7.33 -12.10
CA GLY A 251 28.85 -6.71 -12.35
C GLY A 251 29.57 -6.31 -11.06
N LEU A 252 28.86 -5.73 -10.09
CA LEU A 252 29.40 -5.39 -8.77
C LEU A 252 29.80 -6.65 -7.98
N ALA A 253 29.00 -7.71 -8.02
CA ALA A 253 29.31 -8.98 -7.37
C ALA A 253 30.57 -9.64 -7.98
N VAL A 254 30.68 -9.66 -9.31
CA VAL A 254 31.86 -10.20 -10.00
C VAL A 254 33.10 -9.33 -9.73
N GLY A 255 32.96 -8.01 -9.70
CA GLY A 255 34.05 -7.09 -9.38
C GLY A 255 34.58 -7.25 -7.95
N THR A 256 33.67 -7.37 -6.97
CA THR A 256 34.04 -7.62 -5.57
C THR A 256 34.69 -9.00 -5.38
N LEU A 257 34.16 -10.05 -6.01
CA LEU A 257 34.78 -11.38 -6.02
C LEU A 257 36.16 -11.38 -6.67
N SER A 258 36.35 -10.63 -7.75
CA SER A 258 37.64 -10.51 -8.45
C SER A 258 38.69 -9.77 -7.61
N LEU A 259 38.29 -8.69 -6.92
CA LEU A 259 39.14 -7.98 -5.96
C LEU A 259 39.55 -8.87 -4.77
N LEU A 260 38.60 -9.62 -4.21
CA LEU A 260 38.87 -10.57 -3.12
C LEU A 260 39.83 -11.69 -3.55
N ARG A 261 39.65 -12.24 -4.77
CA ARG A 261 40.60 -13.22 -5.33
C ARG A 261 41.99 -12.63 -5.56
N GLY A 262 42.08 -11.40 -6.07
CA GLY A 262 43.35 -10.71 -6.25
C GLY A 262 44.12 -10.49 -4.94
N LEU A 263 43.41 -10.17 -3.86
CA LEU A 263 43.99 -10.01 -2.51
C LEU A 263 44.42 -11.35 -1.87
N LEU A 264 43.75 -12.46 -2.22
CA LEU A 264 44.08 -13.79 -1.70
C LEU A 264 45.24 -14.47 -2.45
N VAL A 265 45.43 -14.19 -3.74
CA VAL A 265 46.52 -14.74 -4.56
C VAL A 265 47.80 -13.91 -4.45
N GLY A 266 47.71 -12.66 -3.98
CA GLY A 266 48.86 -11.77 -3.72
C GLY A 266 49.52 -11.92 -2.35
N ARG A 267 49.18 -12.95 -1.57
CA ARG A 267 49.84 -13.36 -0.31
C ARG A 267 50.52 -14.71 -0.51
#